data_AF-A0A3N5LER4-F1
#
_entry.id   AF-A0A3N5LER4-F1
#
_cell.length_a   1.000
_cell.length_b   1.000
_cell.length_c   1.000
_cell.angle_alpha   90.00
_cell.angle_beta   90.00
_cell.angle_gamma   90.00
#
_symmetry.space_group_name_H-M   'P 1'
#
loop_
_entity.id
_entity.type
_entity.pdbx_description
1 polymer ?
#
loop_
_entity_poly.entity_id
_entity_poly.type
_entity_poly.pdbx_seq_one_letter_code
_entity_poly.pdbx_strand_id
1 'polypeptide(L)' 'MTWKETAFETSSKRRRGYPSEAQVKRGYRVVHGDKELLEKLGRNDPCPCSSGRRFQKLLPPLRQV' A
#
# COMPACT_ATOMS: atom_id res chain seq x y z
N MET A 1 15.81 35.68 19.75
CA MET A 1 15.38 35.23 18.41
C MET A 1 15.91 33.83 18.21
N THR A 2 15.15 32.82 18.64
CA THR A 2 15.60 31.43 18.60
C THR A 2 15.05 30.79 17.33
N TRP A 3 15.94 30.66 16.34
CA TRP A 3 15.66 29.92 15.12
C TRP A 3 15.58 28.43 15.48
N LYS A 4 14.37 27.87 15.53
CA LYS A 4 14.20 26.42 15.63
C LYS A 4 14.46 25.82 14.26
N GLU A 5 15.69 25.39 14.03
CA GLU A 5 16.03 24.47 12.95
C GLU A 5 15.38 23.12 13.26
N THR A 6 14.11 22.95 12.86
CA THR A 6 13.45 21.65 12.92
C THR A 6 14.04 20.80 11.80
N ALA A 7 14.70 19.69 12.15
CA ALA A 7 15.29 18.72 11.22
C ALA A 7 14.31 18.11 10.20
N PHE A 8 13.02 18.44 10.28
CA PHE A 8 11.99 18.02 9.34
C PHE A 8 10.98 19.15 9.10
N GLU A 9 10.74 19.50 7.84
CA GLU A 9 9.62 20.37 7.47
C GLU A 9 8.30 19.62 7.61
N THR A 10 7.32 20.25 8.26
CA THR A 10 5.98 19.65 8.37
C THR A 10 5.31 19.67 6.99
N SER A 11 5.41 18.56 6.24
CA SER A 11 4.78 18.48 4.91
C SER A 11 3.26 18.66 5.03
N SER A 12 2.69 19.58 4.25
CA SER A 12 1.26 19.96 4.30
C SER A 12 0.31 18.91 3.69
N LYS A 13 0.69 17.62 3.70
CA LYS A 13 -0.09 16.49 3.16
C LYS A 13 -1.53 16.42 3.66
N ARG A 14 -1.83 17.03 4.81
CA ARG A 14 -3.20 17.11 5.35
C ARG A 14 -4.13 18.09 4.62
N ARG A 15 -3.62 19.07 3.87
CA ARG A 15 -4.43 20.14 3.26
C ARG A 15 -5.09 19.75 1.93
N ARG A 16 -4.70 18.64 1.31
CA ARG A 16 -5.25 18.17 0.02
C ARG A 16 -5.90 16.78 0.06
N GLY A 17 -6.04 16.21 1.26
CA GLY A 17 -6.38 14.80 1.43
C GLY A 17 -5.24 13.91 0.93
N TYR A 18 -4.85 12.90 1.72
CA TYR A 18 -4.17 11.77 1.10
C TYR A 18 -5.12 11.21 0.04
N PRO A 19 -4.64 10.79 -1.15
CA PRO A 19 -5.51 10.12 -2.11
C PRO A 19 -6.22 9.02 -1.34
N SER A 20 -7.55 9.09 -1.27
CA SER A 20 -8.32 8.14 -0.50
C SER A 20 -7.91 6.76 -0.99
N GLU A 21 -7.72 5.82 -0.08
CA GLU A 21 -7.30 4.46 -0.43
C GLU A 21 -8.25 3.84 -1.48
N ALA A 22 -9.50 4.33 -1.52
CA ALA A 22 -10.51 4.04 -2.53
C ALA A 22 -10.19 4.53 -3.96
N GLN A 23 -9.43 5.62 -4.13
CA GLN A 23 -8.96 6.12 -5.44
C GLN A 23 -7.60 5.56 -5.85
N VAL A 24 -7.01 4.67 -5.03
CA VAL A 24 -5.85 3.90 -5.46
C VAL A 24 -6.33 2.95 -6.55
N LYS A 25 -5.97 3.27 -7.80
CA LYS A 25 -6.15 2.40 -8.95
C LYS A 25 -5.59 1.00 -8.62
N ARG A 26 -6.13 -0.07 -9.23
CA ARG A 26 -5.73 -1.48 -9.02
C ARG A 26 -4.88 -2.04 -10.18
N GLY A 27 -4.26 -3.21 -10.01
CA GLY A 27 -3.48 -3.93 -11.04
C GLY A 27 -2.06 -3.40 -11.31
N TYR A 28 -1.31 -4.14 -12.14
CA TYR A 28 0.08 -3.83 -12.54
C TYR A 28 0.16 -2.51 -13.32
N ARG A 29 1.08 -1.64 -12.91
CA ARG A 29 1.32 -0.35 -13.58
C ARG A 29 2.79 0.03 -13.57
N VAL A 30 3.22 0.75 -14.60
CA VAL A 30 4.52 1.41 -14.66
C VAL A 30 4.30 2.91 -14.55
N VAL A 31 4.86 3.53 -13.51
CA VAL A 31 4.80 4.97 -13.26
C VAL A 31 6.16 5.57 -13.61
N HIS A 32 6.17 6.72 -14.29
CA HIS A 32 7.39 7.45 -14.66
C HIS A 32 8.37 6.67 -15.56
N GLY A 33 7.90 5.59 -16.19
CA GLY A 33 8.67 4.78 -17.14
C GLY A 33 9.51 3.68 -16.49
N ASP A 34 9.71 3.72 -15.18
CA ASP A 34 10.63 2.85 -14.45
C ASP A 34 10.04 2.25 -13.15
N LYS A 35 9.02 2.89 -12.56
CA LYS A 35 8.45 2.44 -11.29
C LYS A 35 7.31 1.46 -11.50
N GLU A 36 7.60 0.18 -11.37
CA GLU A 36 6.60 -0.89 -11.35
C GLU A 36 5.82 -0.90 -10.02
N LEU A 37 4.50 -0.76 -10.13
CA LEU A 37 3.55 -0.90 -9.04
C LEU A 37 2.77 -2.21 -9.26
N LEU A 38 3.16 -3.22 -8.50
CA LEU A 38 2.41 -4.48 -8.40
C LEU A 38 1.50 -4.43 -7.17
N GLU A 39 0.22 -4.72 -7.37
CA GLU A 39 -0.72 -4.90 -6.27
C GLU A 39 -0.31 -6.12 -5.43
N LYS A 40 -0.06 -5.90 -4.14
CA LYS A 40 0.25 -6.96 -3.19
C LYS A 40 -0.97 -7.18 -2.30
N LEU A 41 -1.56 -8.36 -2.36
CA LEU A 41 -2.60 -8.77 -1.42
C LEU A 41 -2.01 -8.83 -0.01
N GLY A 42 -2.59 -8.05 0.89
CA GLY A 42 -2.34 -8.09 2.32
C GLY A 42 -2.86 -9.37 2.96
N ARG A 43 -2.40 -9.66 4.17
CA ARG A 43 -2.77 -10.88 4.92
C ARG A 43 -4.28 -11.01 5.17
N ASN A 44 -4.97 -9.89 5.34
CA ASN A 44 -6.41 -9.86 5.64
C ASN A 44 -7.28 -9.65 4.39
N ASP A 45 -6.69 -9.45 3.23
CA ASP A 45 -7.45 -9.13 2.02
C ASP A 45 -8.26 -10.33 1.55
N PRO A 46 -9.46 -10.12 1.02
CA PRO A 46 -10.26 -11.18 0.43
C PRO A 46 -9.52 -11.77 -0.76
N CYS A 47 -9.53 -13.10 -0.86
CA CYS A 47 -8.91 -13.77 -1.99
C CYS A 47 -9.70 -13.53 -3.29
N PRO A 48 -9.02 -13.29 -4.42
CA PRO A 48 -9.68 -13.10 -5.72
C PRO A 48 -10.41 -14.34 -6.26
N CYS A 49 -10.26 -15.52 -5.65
CA CYS A 49 -10.93 -16.77 -6.09
C CYS A 49 -12.44 -16.84 -5.79
N SER A 50 -13.09 -15.71 -5.51
CA SER A 50 -14.52 -15.57 -5.15
C SER A 50 -15.02 -16.41 -3.96
N SER A 51 -14.14 -17.11 -3.23
CA SER A 51 -14.52 -17.96 -2.10
C SER A 51 -14.93 -17.20 -0.82
N GLY A 52 -14.77 -15.87 -0.79
CA GLY A 52 -14.98 -15.04 0.40
C GLY A 52 -13.97 -15.27 1.52
N ARG A 53 -12.97 -16.14 1.34
CA ARG A 53 -11.92 -16.40 2.32
C ARG A 53 -10.82 -15.34 2.23
N ARG A 54 -10.16 -15.08 3.35
CA ARG A 54 -8.94 -14.25 3.36
C ARG A 54 -7.81 -14.97 2.63
N PHE A 55 -6.98 -14.21 1.91
CA PHE A 55 -5.87 -14.75 1.13
C PHE A 55 -4.93 -15.64 1.94
N GLN A 56 -4.59 -15.24 3.18
CA GLN A 56 -3.71 -16.01 4.06
C GLN A 56 -4.22 -17.43 4.36
N LYS A 57 -5.54 -17.65 4.41
CA LYS A 57 -6.13 -18.97 4.69
C LYS A 57 -5.98 -19.96 3.54
N LEU A 58 -5.66 -19.47 2.34
CA LEU A 58 -5.51 -20.28 1.14
C LEU A 58 -4.04 -20.55 0.81
N LEU A 59 -3.11 -19.92 1.53
CA LEU A 59 -1.69 -20.20 1.36
C LEU A 59 -1.37 -21.58 1.96
N PRO A 60 -0.52 -22.38 1.29
CA PRO A 60 0.04 -23.57 1.89
C PRO A 60 0.74 -23.26 3.23
N PRO A 61 0.81 -24.21 4.17
CA PRO A 61 1.60 -24.02 5.37
C PRO A 61 3.04 -23.68 4.98
N LEU A 62 3.70 -22.86 5.81
CA LEU A 62 5.12 -22.57 5.63
C LEU A 62 5.86 -23.91 5.61
N ARG A 63 6.55 -24.18 4.51
CA ARG A 63 7.47 -25.32 4.45
C ARG A 63 8.54 -25.07 5.51
N GLN A 64 8.63 -25.98 6.48
CA GLN A 64 9.80 -26.03 7.35
C GLN A 64 10.98 -26.37 6.44
N VAL A 65 11.97 -25.48 6.43
CA VAL A 65 13.24 -25.66 5.71
C VAL A 65 14.23 -26.30 6.67
#